data_AF-A0A2L1GR94-F1
#
_entry.id   AF-A0A2L1GR94-F1
#
_cell.length_a   1.000
_cell.length_b   1.000
_cell.length_c   1.000
_cell.angle_alpha   90.00
_cell.angle_beta   90.00
_cell.angle_gamma   90.00
#
_symmetry.space_group_name_H-M   'P 1'
#
loop_
_entity.id
_entity.type
_entity.pdbx_description
1 polymer ?
#
loop_
_entity_poly.entity_id
_entity_poly.type
_entity_poly.pdbx_seq_one_letter_code
_entity_poly.pdbx_strand_id
1 'polypeptide(L)' 'MLTRLFNQPVDMSKVSTLVYHLPDGPAVSVQVDGNELLFDPDMELGDICDTTDIDGVLHFFPKGNA' A
#
# COMPACT_ATOMS: atom_id res chain seq x y z
N MET A 1 -17.41 17.84 1.36
CA MET A 1 -16.37 17.39 2.31
C MET A 1 -16.52 15.88 2.40
N LEU A 2 -15.79 15.13 1.56
CA LEU A 2 -15.93 13.67 1.49
C LEU A 2 -15.01 13.02 2.53
N THR A 3 -15.64 12.24 3.39
CA THR A 3 -15.09 11.53 4.55
C THR A 3 -14.07 10.48 4.11
N ARG A 4 -12.87 10.50 4.71
CA ARG A 4 -11.85 9.44 4.61
C ARG A 4 -12.49 8.07 4.90
N LEU A 5 -12.49 7.16 3.94
CA LEU A 5 -13.19 5.86 3.97
C LEU A 5 -12.26 4.66 4.22
N PHE A 6 -11.11 4.82 4.87
CA PHE A 6 -10.21 3.69 5.15
C PHE A 6 -9.96 3.55 6.65
N ASN A 7 -10.90 2.88 7.32
CA ASN A 7 -10.78 2.50 8.74
C ASN A 7 -11.12 1.01 8.97
N GLN A 8 -11.00 0.19 7.92
CA GLN A 8 -11.12 -1.27 8.01
C GLN A 8 -9.69 -1.84 7.97
N PRO A 9 -9.34 -2.81 8.84
CA PRO A 9 -8.05 -3.46 8.78
C PRO A 9 -7.90 -4.19 7.44
N VAL A 10 -6.75 -4.01 6.78
CA VAL A 10 -6.42 -4.73 5.55
C VAL A 10 -6.15 -6.19 5.87
N ASP A 11 -6.82 -7.09 5.15
CA ASP A 11 -6.57 -8.53 5.26
C ASP A 11 -5.32 -8.91 4.45
N MET A 12 -4.17 -8.96 5.13
CA MET A 12 -2.89 -9.28 4.51
C MET A 12 -2.84 -10.68 3.88
N SER A 13 -3.78 -11.59 4.21
CA SER A 13 -3.84 -12.91 3.56
C SER A 13 -4.32 -12.86 2.11
N LYS A 14 -4.98 -11.76 1.72
CA LYS A 14 -5.46 -11.52 0.35
C LYS A 14 -4.47 -10.73 -0.50
N VAL A 15 -3.40 -10.23 0.10
CA VAL A 15 -2.39 -9.43 -0.60
C VAL A 15 -1.42 -10.36 -1.31
N SER A 16 -1.41 -10.31 -2.64
CA SER A 16 -0.38 -10.94 -3.47
C SER A 16 0.74 -9.98 -3.84
N THR A 17 0.47 -8.67 -3.89
CA THR A 17 1.46 -7.66 -4.29
C THR A 17 1.27 -6.37 -3.52
N LEU A 18 2.38 -5.80 -3.07
CA LEU A 18 2.42 -4.47 -2.46
C LEU A 18 3.09 -3.51 -3.41
N VAL A 19 2.45 -2.37 -3.63
CA VAL A 19 2.94 -1.33 -4.54
C VAL A 19 3.17 -0.06 -3.74
N TYR A 20 4.41 0.42 -3.74
CA TYR A 20 4.80 1.67 -3.10
C TYR A 20 5.01 2.74 -4.17
N HIS A 21 4.22 3.80 -4.13
CA HIS A 21 4.39 4.94 -5.03
C HIS A 21 5.39 5.92 -4.44
N LEU A 22 6.62 5.99 -4.96
CA LEU A 22 7.60 6.94 -4.45
C LEU A 22 7.17 8.40 -4.74
N PRO A 23 7.50 9.38 -3.87
CA PRO A 23 7.26 10.79 -4.17
C PRO A 23 8.04 11.19 -5.43
N ASP A 24 7.35 11.78 -6.41
CA ASP A 24 7.92 12.20 -7.71
C ASP A 24 8.68 11.09 -8.47
N GLY A 25 8.46 9.83 -8.11
CA GLY A 25 9.26 8.70 -8.54
C GLY A 25 8.45 7.55 -9.13
N PRO A 26 9.13 6.48 -9.57
CA PRO A 26 8.46 5.28 -10.03
C PRO A 26 7.78 4.54 -8.86
N ALA A 27 6.77 3.74 -9.19
CA ALA A 27 6.21 2.79 -8.23
C ALA A 27 7.12 1.56 -8.11
N VAL A 28 7.28 1.06 -6.89
CA VAL A 28 8.01 -0.17 -6.57
C VAL A 28 7.00 -1.25 -6.19
N SER A 29 7.02 -2.38 -6.88
CA SER A 29 6.13 -3.52 -6.61
C SER A 29 6.90 -4.69 -5.98
N VAL A 30 6.39 -5.21 -4.87
CA VAL A 30 6.93 -6.37 -4.16
C VAL A 30 5.87 -7.46 -4.14
N GLN A 31 6.19 -8.65 -4.67
CA GLN A 31 5.32 -9.82 -4.51
C GLN A 31 5.42 -10.34 -3.08
N VAL A 32 4.27 -10.60 -2.47
CA VAL A 32 4.16 -11.09 -1.10
C VAL A 32 4.24 -12.61 -1.15
N ASP A 33 5.47 -13.13 -1.19
CA ASP A 33 5.75 -14.57 -1.32
C ASP A 33 6.32 -15.10 -0.01
N GLY A 34 5.51 -15.11 1.05
CA GLY A 34 5.81 -15.69 2.37
C GLY A 34 7.02 -15.13 3.13
N ASN A 35 7.79 -14.23 2.51
CA ASN A 35 9.01 -13.64 3.04
C ASN A 35 8.70 -12.25 3.61
N GLU A 36 9.40 -11.95 4.71
CA GLU A 36 9.22 -10.74 5.51
C GLU A 36 9.24 -9.50 4.62
N LEU A 37 8.19 -8.69 4.77
CA LEU A 37 8.12 -7.45 4.03
C LEU A 37 9.02 -6.43 4.69
N LEU A 38 10.08 -6.03 3.98
CA LEU A 38 10.95 -4.94 4.39
C LEU A 38 10.21 -3.62 4.16
N PHE A 39 9.37 -3.24 5.12
CA PHE A 39 8.90 -1.85 5.22
C PHE A 39 10.05 -1.01 5.75
N ASP A 40 10.41 0.03 5.00
CA ASP A 40 11.29 1.08 5.52
C ASP A 40 10.49 1.90 6.55
N PRO A 41 10.84 1.86 7.86
CA PRO A 41 10.13 2.59 8.89
C PRO A 41 10.29 4.11 8.78
N ASP A 42 11.26 4.59 7.99
CA ASP A 42 11.46 6.02 7.74
C ASP A 42 10.51 6.57 6.66
N MET A 43 9.75 5.71 5.97
CA MET A 43 8.72 6.13 5.02
C MET A 43 7.46 6.62 5.76
N GLU A 44 7.16 7.92 5.68
CA GLU A 44 5.89 8.46 6.17
C GLU A 44 4.73 7.89 5.32
N LEU A 45 4.05 6.85 5.81
CA LEU A 45 2.84 6.30 5.21
C LEU A 45 1.76 7.39 5.13
N GLY A 46 1.32 7.70 3.91
CA GLY A 46 0.23 8.63 3.63
C GLY A 46 -1.09 7.89 3.49
N ASP A 47 -1.56 7.75 2.24
CA ASP A 47 -2.82 7.07 1.93
C ASP A 47 -2.58 5.61 1.51
N ILE A 48 -3.60 4.78 1.74
CA ILE A 48 -3.60 3.36 1.37
C ILE A 48 -4.80 3.13 0.45
N CYS A 49 -4.58 2.48 -0.69
CA CYS A 49 -5.65 2.01 -1.56
C CYS A 49 -5.63 0.48 -1.61
N ASP A 50 -6.66 -0.13 -1.02
CA ASP A 50 -6.84 -1.58 -0.97
C ASP A 50 -7.67 -2.04 -2.18
N THR A 51 -7.03 -2.77 -3.09
CA THR A 51 -7.67 -3.44 -4.23
C THR A 51 -7.53 -4.96 -4.12
N THR A 52 -7.24 -5.48 -2.92
CA THR A 52 -6.93 -6.89 -2.71
C THR A 52 -8.06 -7.83 -3.12
N ASP A 53 -9.31 -7.42 -2.92
CA ASP A 53 -10.50 -8.18 -3.35
C ASP A 53 -10.74 -8.15 -4.88
N ILE A 54 -10.01 -7.32 -5.62
CA ILE A 54 -10.11 -7.18 -7.09
C ILE A 54 -8.96 -7.91 -7.77
N ASP A 55 -7.72 -7.57 -7.41
CA ASP A 55 -6.50 -8.03 -8.08
C ASP A 55 -5.38 -8.47 -7.13
N GLY A 56 -5.66 -8.54 -5.82
CA GLY A 56 -4.68 -8.92 -4.80
C GLY A 56 -3.64 -7.83 -4.50
N VAL A 57 -3.83 -6.59 -4.98
CA VAL A 57 -2.86 -5.51 -4.82
C VAL A 57 -3.23 -4.57 -3.68
N LEU A 58 -2.22 -4.14 -2.93
CA LEU A 58 -2.35 -3.08 -1.94
C LEU A 58 -1.34 -1.97 -2.25
N HIS A 59 -1.85 -0.75 -2.40
CA HIS A 59 -1.06 0.41 -2.76
C HIS A 59 -0.79 1.31 -1.55
N PHE A 60 0.47 1.72 -1.39
CA PHE A 60 0.91 2.73 -0.44
C PHE A 60 1.31 4.01 -1.17
N PHE A 61 0.73 5.11 -0.72
CA PHE A 61 1.07 6.46 -1.14
C PHE A 61 1.72 7.17 0.05
N PRO A 62 2.99 7.59 -0.03
CA PRO A 62 3.62 8.35 1.03
C PRO A 62 2.94 9.70 1.19
N LYS A 63 3.05 10.25 2.40
CA LYS A 63 2.46 11.54 2.74
C LYS A 63 3.01 12.64 1.82
N GLY A 64 2.12 13.46 1.27
CA GLY A 64 2.45 14.49 0.28
C GLY A 64 2.39 14.01 -1.17
N ASN A 65 2.12 12.72 -1.41
CA ASN A 65 1.85 12.15 -2.73
C ASN A 65 0.34 11.93 -2.88
N ALA A 66 -0.40 13.02 -3.10
CA ALA A 66 -1.85 13.04 -3.42
C ALA A 66 -2.23 14.35 -4.12
#